data_AF-A0A5J4P7U5-F1
#
_entry.id   AF-A0A5J4P7U5-F1
#
_cell.length_a   1.000
_cell.length_b   1.000
_cell.length_c   1.000
_cell.angle_alpha   90.00
_cell.angle_beta   90.00
_cell.angle_gamma   90.00
#
_symmetry.space_group_name_H-M   'P 1'
#
loop_
_entity.id
_entity.type
_entity.pdbx_description
1 polymer ?
#
loop_
_entity_poly.entity_id
_entity_poly.type
_entity_poly.pdbx_seq_one_letter_code
_entity_poly.pdbx_strand_id
1 'polypeptide(L)'
;MRKDYSLRRYVIGGVTIGVVIVFLFRLWDLQFMSDEYKAHADSNAFLNKIQYPSRGAMYDRNGKLLVFNQPSYDITVILREIEDLDTLDLCRTLNITPAYFLKRIEDIKDKRLNPGYSQYTHQTFMTQLSVEECGVFQE
;
A
#
# COMPACT_ATOMS: atom_id res chain seq x y z
N MET A 1 28.98 43.23 57.20
CA MET A 1 28.32 41.95 57.50
C MET A 1 28.17 41.17 56.19
N ARG A 2 29.06 40.22 55.89
CA ARG A 2 28.99 39.41 54.65
C ARG A 2 27.78 38.49 54.76
N LYS A 3 26.76 38.66 53.91
CA LYS A 3 25.62 37.74 53.82
C LYS A 3 26.12 36.44 53.21
N ASP A 4 26.03 35.34 53.94
CA ASP A 4 26.33 34.02 53.41
C ASP A 4 25.27 33.58 52.39
N TYR A 5 25.62 33.64 51.10
CA TYR A 5 24.78 33.18 49.99
C TYR A 5 24.94 31.68 49.69
N SER A 6 25.82 30.99 50.43
CA SER A 6 26.11 29.55 50.26
C SER A 6 24.87 28.69 50.45
N LEU A 7 24.06 28.97 51.47
CA LEU A 7 22.83 28.22 51.75
C LEU A 7 21.80 28.32 50.61
N ARG A 8 21.64 29.52 50.02
CA ARG A 8 20.71 29.73 48.89
C ARG A 8 21.15 28.97 47.65
N ARG A 9 22.46 28.90 47.39
CA ARG A 9 23.03 28.12 46.29
C ARG A 9 22.74 26.63 46.45
N TYR A 10 22.86 26.08 47.65
CA TYR A 10 22.53 24.67 47.92
C TYR A 10 21.04 24.38 47.77
N VAL A 11 20.17 25.28 48.22
CA VAL A 11 18.72 25.14 48.05
C VAL A 11 18.34 25.15 46.56
N ILE A 12 18.85 26.11 45.79
CA ILE A 12 18.59 26.18 44.34
C ILE A 12 19.16 24.95 43.63
N GLY A 13 20.37 24.50 43.99
CA GLY A 13 20.97 23.28 43.46
C GLY A 13 20.13 22.03 43.74
N GLY A 14 19.62 21.89 44.97
CA GLY A 14 18.75 20.78 45.36
C GLY A 14 17.44 20.75 44.57
N VAL A 15 16.80 21.91 44.37
CA VAL A 15 15.58 22.03 43.57
C VAL A 15 15.84 21.65 42.10
N THR A 16 16.91 22.16 41.50
CA THR A 16 17.28 21.83 40.11
C THR A 16 17.54 20.34 39.95
N ILE A 17 18.29 19.72 40.87
CA ILE A 17 18.54 18.27 40.84
C ILE A 17 17.23 17.48 41.00
N GLY A 18 16.33 17.91 41.89
CA GLY A 18 15.02 17.29 42.05
C GLY A 18 14.20 17.30 40.76
N VAL A 19 14.15 18.45 40.06
CA VAL A 19 13.46 18.56 38.77
C VAL A 19 14.07 17.64 37.72
N VAL A 20 15.40 17.57 37.63
CA VAL A 20 16.10 16.66 36.70
C VAL A 20 15.76 15.21 36.99
N ILE A 21 15.71 14.80 38.27
CA ILE A 21 15.34 13.42 38.65
C ILE A 21 13.91 13.09 38.25
N VAL A 22 12.96 14.02 38.41
CA VAL A 22 11.57 13.83 37.97
C VAL A 22 11.50 13.62 36.46
N PHE A 23 12.24 14.40 35.67
CA PHE A 23 12.31 14.20 34.22
C PHE A 23 12.97 12.88 33.82
N LEU A 24 14.02 12.45 34.52
CA LEU A 24 14.65 11.15 34.29
C LEU A 24 13.66 10.00 34.58
N PHE A 25 12.90 10.09 35.67
CA PHE A 25 11.88 9.08 35.98
C PHE A 25 10.75 9.08 34.94
N ARG A 26 10.32 10.25 34.47
CA ARG A 26 9.32 10.37 33.40
C ARG A 26 9.80 9.76 32.08
N LEU A 27 11.08 9.96 31.73
CA LEU A 27 11.70 9.35 30.56
C LEU A 27 11.87 7.83 30.71
N TRP A 28 12.11 7.35 31.93
CA TRP A 28 12.18 5.91 32.21
C TRP A 28 10.82 5.23 32.07
N ASP A 29 9.77 5.83 32.63
CA ASP A 29 8.38 5.39 32.48
C ASP A 29 7.99 5.29 30.99
N LEU A 30 8.32 6.32 30.21
CA LEU A 30 8.04 6.36 28.77
C LEU A 30 8.86 5.35 27.95
N GLN A 31 9.97 4.82 28.48
CA GLN A 31 10.78 3.79 27.80
C GLN A 31 10.41 2.37 28.21
N PHE A 32 9.99 2.15 29.46
CA PHE A 32 9.69 0.82 29.98
C PHE A 32 8.21 0.45 29.93
N MET A 33 7.29 1.42 30.00
CA MET A 33 5.84 1.17 29.95
C MET A 33 5.28 1.22 28.52
N SER A 34 6.07 1.67 27.53
CA SER A 34 5.58 1.99 26.19
C SER A 34 5.63 0.83 25.20
N ASP A 35 4.90 -0.24 25.50
CA ASP A 35 4.57 -1.25 24.50
C ASP A 35 3.75 -0.67 23.31
N GLU A 36 3.20 0.54 23.44
CA GLU A 36 2.53 1.26 22.34
C GLU A 36 3.47 1.65 21.18
N TYR A 37 4.75 1.98 21.44
CA TYR A 37 5.68 2.31 20.34
C TYR A 37 6.02 1.09 19.49
N LYS A 38 6.04 -0.11 20.08
CA LYS A 38 6.14 -1.36 19.31
C LYS A 38 4.88 -1.62 18.50
N ALA A 39 3.70 -1.46 19.08
CA ALA A 39 2.43 -1.67 18.38
C ALA A 39 2.27 -0.73 17.15
N HIS A 40 2.71 0.54 17.26
CA HIS A 40 2.69 1.47 16.13
C HIS A 40 3.80 1.23 15.10
N ALA A 41 4.98 0.77 15.52
CA ALA A 41 6.03 0.33 14.60
C ALA A 41 5.61 -0.93 13.83
N ASP A 42 4.97 -1.88 14.52
CA ASP A 42 4.43 -3.10 13.93
C ASP A 42 3.27 -2.81 12.98
N SER A 43 2.39 -1.85 13.28
CA SER A 43 1.33 -1.43 12.33
C SER A 43 1.86 -0.76 11.06
N ASN A 44 3.07 -0.20 11.09
CA ASN A 44 3.74 0.33 9.90
C ASN A 44 4.57 -0.75 9.17
N ALA A 45 5.06 -1.77 9.89
CA ALA A 45 5.84 -2.88 9.32
C ALA A 45 4.95 -4.00 8.75
N PHE A 46 3.76 -4.21 9.31
CA PHE A 46 2.83 -5.26 8.91
C PHE A 46 1.58 -4.66 8.26
N LEU A 47 1.53 -4.73 6.93
CA LEU A 47 0.31 -4.45 6.18
C LEU A 47 -0.67 -5.62 6.36
N ASN A 48 -1.61 -5.47 7.31
CA ASN A 48 -2.71 -6.43 7.47
C ASN A 48 -3.64 -6.37 6.25
N LYS A 49 -3.37 -7.21 5.25
CA LYS A 49 -4.24 -7.39 4.07
C LYS A 49 -5.29 -8.46 4.39
N ILE A 50 -6.53 -8.03 4.58
CA ILE A 50 -7.67 -8.94 4.78
C ILE A 50 -7.85 -9.78 3.51
N GLN A 51 -7.63 -11.09 3.61
CA GLN A 51 -7.92 -12.03 2.54
C GLN A 51 -9.36 -12.52 2.68
N TYR A 52 -10.22 -12.08 1.78
CA TYR A 52 -11.61 -12.53 1.76
C TYR A 52 -11.71 -13.96 1.21
N PRO A 53 -12.51 -14.83 1.83
CA PRO A 53 -12.69 -16.20 1.33
C PRO A 53 -13.48 -16.18 0.01
N SER A 54 -13.20 -17.16 -0.84
CA SER A 54 -13.95 -17.37 -2.09
C SER A 54 -15.43 -17.65 -1.83
N ARG A 55 -16.32 -17.14 -2.70
CA ARG A 55 -17.76 -17.42 -2.63
C ARG A 55 -18.03 -18.91 -2.89
N GLY A 56 -18.93 -19.50 -2.12
CA GLY A 56 -19.36 -20.89 -2.31
C GLY A 56 -20.03 -21.12 -3.67
N ALA A 57 -19.78 -22.29 -4.26
CA ALA A 57 -20.46 -22.76 -5.46
C ALA A 57 -21.89 -23.23 -5.12
N MET A 58 -22.87 -22.83 -5.93
CA MET A 58 -24.27 -23.25 -5.76
C MET A 58 -24.58 -24.40 -6.71
N TYR A 59 -25.12 -25.50 -6.15
CA TYR A 59 -25.50 -26.69 -6.88
C TYR A 59 -27.02 -26.88 -6.83
N ASP A 60 -27.61 -27.42 -7.90
CA ASP A 60 -28.98 -27.90 -7.91
C ASP A 60 -29.12 -29.21 -7.08
N ARG A 61 -30.36 -29.64 -6.80
CA ARG A 61 -30.69 -30.89 -6.09
C ARG A 61 -30.06 -32.15 -6.72
N ASN A 62 -29.75 -32.08 -8.01
CA ASN A 62 -29.13 -33.15 -8.80
C ASN A 62 -27.59 -33.03 -8.86
N GLY A 63 -26.97 -32.16 -8.05
CA GLY A 63 -25.53 -31.95 -8.02
C GLY A 63 -24.95 -31.16 -9.20
N LYS A 64 -25.80 -30.55 -10.04
CA LYS A 64 -25.36 -29.73 -11.17
C LYS A 64 -24.96 -28.34 -10.70
N LEU A 65 -23.75 -27.90 -11.06
CA LEU A 65 -23.25 -26.56 -10.79
C LEU A 65 -24.10 -25.50 -11.53
N LEU A 66 -24.71 -24.58 -10.78
CA LEU A 66 -25.54 -23.49 -11.32
C LEU A 66 -24.79 -22.16 -11.33
N VAL A 67 -24.08 -21.84 -10.24
CA VAL A 67 -23.36 -20.57 -10.08
C VAL A 67 -22.01 -20.85 -9.44
N PHE A 68 -20.96 -20.36 -10.09
CA PHE A 68 -19.60 -20.32 -9.55
C PHE A 68 -18.96 -18.96 -9.84
N ASN A 69 -17.96 -18.59 -9.03
CA ASN A 69 -17.19 -17.38 -9.25
C ASN A 69 -16.03 -17.70 -10.18
N GLN A 70 -16.01 -17.14 -11.38
CA GLN A 70 -14.85 -17.20 -12.26
C GLN A 70 -13.97 -15.97 -11.99
N PRO A 71 -12.69 -16.14 -11.65
CA PRO A 71 -11.78 -15.01 -11.52
C PRO A 71 -11.61 -14.33 -12.88
N SER A 72 -11.70 -13.01 -12.86
CA SER A 72 -11.50 -12.13 -14.00
C SER A 72 -10.35 -11.19 -13.66
N TYR A 73 -9.36 -11.09 -14.54
CA TYR A 73 -8.21 -10.23 -14.34
C TYR A 73 -8.29 -9.02 -15.26
N ASP A 74 -7.85 -7.88 -14.76
CA ASP A 74 -7.76 -6.64 -15.53
C ASP A 74 -6.28 -6.24 -15.61
N ILE A 75 -5.81 -5.93 -16.82
CA ILE A 75 -4.47 -5.39 -17.03
C ILE A 75 -4.55 -3.88 -16.90
N THR A 76 -3.74 -3.33 -15.99
CA THR A 76 -3.58 -1.89 -15.81
C THR A 76 -2.16 -1.48 -16.17
N VAL A 77 -2.01 -0.28 -16.68
CA VAL A 77 -0.72 0.28 -17.10
C VAL A 77 -0.51 1.65 -16.46
N ILE A 78 0.71 1.93 -16.03
CA ILE A 78 1.14 3.27 -15.60
C ILE A 78 1.97 3.85 -16.73
N LEU A 79 1.44 4.86 -17.42
CA LEU A 79 2.03 5.35 -18.66
C LEU A 79 3.41 5.98 -18.49
N ARG A 80 3.75 6.49 -17.29
CA ARG A 80 5.09 7.02 -17.03
C ARG A 80 6.15 5.92 -16.94
N GLU A 81 5.77 4.70 -16.57
CA GLU A 81 6.71 3.58 -16.39
C GLU A 81 6.95 2.80 -17.70
N ILE A 82 6.27 3.19 -18.77
CA ILE A 82 6.43 2.61 -20.10
C ILE A 82 7.55 3.36 -20.83
N GLU A 83 8.81 2.97 -20.59
CA GLU A 83 9.97 3.50 -21.31
C GLU A 83 10.41 2.58 -22.45
N ASP A 84 10.64 1.29 -22.18
CA ASP A 84 11.17 0.31 -23.15
C ASP A 84 10.26 -0.91 -23.35
N LEU A 85 8.98 -0.68 -23.66
CA LEU A 85 8.03 -1.77 -23.88
C LEU A 85 8.17 -2.36 -25.28
N ASP A 86 8.50 -3.65 -25.37
CA ASP A 86 8.39 -4.40 -26.62
C ASP A 86 6.91 -4.63 -26.97
N THR A 87 6.38 -3.71 -27.76
CA THR A 87 4.98 -3.76 -28.22
C THR A 87 4.67 -5.01 -29.05
N LEU A 88 5.64 -5.60 -29.76
CA LEU A 88 5.41 -6.78 -30.59
C LEU A 88 5.28 -8.03 -29.73
N ASP A 89 6.12 -8.14 -28.71
CA ASP A 89 6.06 -9.25 -27.77
C ASP A 89 4.76 -9.21 -26.95
N LEU A 90 4.42 -8.04 -26.40
CA LEU A 90 3.15 -7.86 -25.68
C LEU A 90 1.93 -8.17 -26.57
N CYS A 91 1.96 -7.75 -27.83
CA CYS A 91 0.88 -8.03 -28.77
C CYS A 91 0.71 -9.52 -29.05
N ARG A 92 1.81 -10.29 -29.13
CA ARG A 92 1.76 -11.74 -29.29
C ARG A 92 1.22 -12.44 -28.04
N THR A 93 1.69 -12.03 -26.88
CA THR A 93 1.27 -12.57 -25.57
C THR A 93 -0.22 -12.35 -25.33
N LEU A 94 -0.75 -11.17 -25.65
CA LEU A 94 -2.17 -10.85 -25.52
C LEU A 94 -3.02 -11.22 -26.73
N ASN A 95 -2.40 -11.79 -27.77
CA ASN A 95 -3.04 -12.06 -29.06
C ASN A 95 -3.81 -10.85 -29.64
N ILE A 96 -3.28 -9.64 -29.43
CA ILE A 96 -3.84 -8.38 -29.93
C ILE A 96 -3.06 -7.88 -31.14
N THR A 97 -3.70 -7.03 -31.95
CA THR A 97 -3.00 -6.38 -33.06
C THR A 97 -2.24 -5.15 -32.58
N PRO A 98 -1.06 -4.83 -33.15
CA PRO A 98 -0.33 -3.60 -32.83
C PRO A 98 -1.16 -2.33 -33.07
N ALA A 99 -2.03 -2.34 -34.09
CA ALA A 99 -2.95 -1.25 -34.37
C ALA A 99 -3.97 -1.04 -33.25
N TYR A 100 -4.48 -2.13 -32.67
CA TYR A 100 -5.37 -2.06 -31.51
C TYR A 100 -4.65 -1.50 -30.28
N PHE A 101 -3.41 -1.94 -30.02
CA PHE A 101 -2.61 -1.43 -28.91
C PHE A 101 -2.42 0.09 -28.99
N LEU A 102 -1.99 0.60 -30.16
CA LEU A 102 -1.76 2.04 -30.36
C LEU A 102 -3.02 2.86 -30.16
N LYS A 103 -4.13 2.43 -30.77
CA LYS A 103 -5.43 3.09 -30.59
C LYS A 103 -5.86 3.08 -29.12
N ARG A 104 -5.66 1.96 -28.42
CA ARG A 104 -6.03 1.84 -27.01
C ARG A 104 -5.25 2.79 -26.11
N ILE A 105 -3.95 2.94 -26.36
CA ILE A 105 -3.10 3.90 -25.64
C ILE A 105 -3.52 5.34 -25.93
N GLU A 106 -3.90 5.65 -27.18
CA GLU A 106 -4.43 6.96 -27.55
C GLU A 106 -5.75 7.26 -26.82
N ASP A 107 -6.69 6.30 -26.81
CA ASP A 107 -7.97 6.41 -26.11
C ASP A 107 -7.78 6.62 -24.60
N ILE A 108 -6.78 5.99 -23.99
CA ILE A 108 -6.47 6.17 -22.56
C ILE A 108 -5.91 7.58 -22.30
N LYS A 109 -5.08 8.10 -23.21
CA LYS A 109 -4.47 9.44 -23.12
C LYS A 109 -5.47 10.56 -23.43
N ASP A 110 -6.52 10.29 -24.20
CA ASP A 110 -7.57 11.25 -24.50
C ASP A 110 -8.38 11.56 -23.23
N LYS A 111 -8.15 12.76 -22.67
CA LYS A 111 -8.86 13.27 -21.48
C LYS A 111 -10.37 13.37 -21.66
N ARG A 112 -10.86 13.38 -22.91
CA ARG A 112 -12.30 13.40 -23.20
C ARG A 112 -12.95 12.04 -22.95
N LEU A 113 -12.25 10.96 -23.28
CA LEU A 113 -12.68 9.58 -23.05
C LEU A 113 -12.35 9.12 -21.63
N ASN A 114 -11.24 9.63 -21.07
CA ASN A 114 -10.77 9.32 -19.73
C ASN A 114 -10.50 10.59 -18.90
N PRO A 115 -11.52 11.18 -18.26
CA PRO A 115 -11.37 12.39 -17.46
C PRO A 115 -10.51 12.17 -16.20
N GLY A 116 -10.34 10.91 -15.76
CA GLY A 116 -9.48 10.52 -14.63
C GLY A 116 -8.02 10.23 -15.01
N TYR A 117 -7.64 10.56 -16.25
CA TYR A 117 -6.30 10.30 -16.74
C TYR A 117 -5.21 10.99 -15.90
N SER A 118 -4.27 10.20 -15.40
CA SER A 118 -3.01 10.69 -14.85
C SER A 118 -1.87 9.74 -15.20
N GLN A 119 -0.72 10.32 -15.59
CA GLN A 119 0.49 9.59 -15.98
C GLN A 119 1.07 8.72 -14.84
N TYR A 120 0.70 9.02 -13.60
CA TYR A 120 1.23 8.42 -12.37
C TYR A 120 0.27 7.40 -11.75
N THR A 121 -0.89 7.19 -12.36
CA THR A 121 -1.96 6.35 -11.80
C THR A 121 -2.20 5.15 -12.70
N HIS A 122 -2.68 4.06 -12.10
CA HIS A 122 -3.08 2.87 -12.84
C HIS A 122 -4.22 3.20 -13.79
N GLN A 123 -4.01 2.96 -15.09
CA GLN A 123 -5.03 3.10 -16.12
C GLN A 123 -5.39 1.73 -16.65
N THR A 124 -6.68 1.41 -16.71
CA THR A 124 -7.14 0.10 -17.20
C THR A 124 -6.89 -0.02 -18.70
N PHE A 125 -6.04 -0.96 -19.09
CA PHE A 125 -5.71 -1.26 -20.49
C PHE A 125 -6.72 -2.25 -21.07
N MET A 126 -6.86 -3.41 -20.45
CA MET A 126 -7.80 -4.46 -20.85
C MET A 126 -8.49 -5.03 -19.62
N THR A 127 -9.77 -5.38 -19.77
CA THR A 127 -10.58 -5.97 -18.72
C THR A 127 -10.99 -7.38 -19.11
N GLN A 128 -11.35 -8.22 -18.13
CA GLN A 128 -11.92 -9.55 -18.37
C GLN A 128 -10.98 -10.57 -19.01
N LEU A 129 -9.69 -10.52 -18.66
CA LEU A 129 -8.78 -11.59 -19.05
C LEU A 129 -9.08 -12.86 -18.27
N SER A 130 -9.05 -13.97 -19.01
CA SER A 130 -9.12 -15.30 -18.43
C SER A 130 -7.86 -15.64 -17.64
N VAL A 131 -7.95 -16.65 -16.76
CA VAL A 131 -6.81 -17.16 -16.00
C VAL A 131 -5.68 -17.61 -16.93
N GLU A 132 -6.05 -18.18 -18.08
CA GLU A 132 -5.12 -18.73 -19.08
C GLU A 132 -4.29 -17.62 -19.73
N GLU A 133 -4.93 -16.52 -20.14
CA GLU A 133 -4.25 -15.35 -20.73
C GLU A 133 -3.40 -14.60 -19.69
N CYS A 134 -3.87 -14.53 -18.44
CA CYS A 134 -3.10 -13.90 -17.36
C CYS A 134 -1.86 -14.73 -16.98
N GLY A 135 -1.94 -16.06 -17.07
CA GLY A 135 -0.83 -16.96 -16.74
C GLY A 135 0.42 -16.70 -17.57
N VAL A 136 0.27 -16.23 -18.81
CA VAL A 136 1.40 -15.91 -19.70
C VAL A 136 2.25 -14.73 -19.18
N PHE A 137 1.72 -13.90 -18.28
CA PHE A 137 2.46 -12.78 -17.67
C PHE A 137 3.18 -13.15 -16.36
N GLN A 138 2.92 -14.33 -15.79
CA GLN A 138 3.51 -14.75 -14.50
C GLN A 138 4.81 -15.55 -14.66
N GLU A 139 5.18 -15.94 -15.88
CA GLU A 139 6.51 -16.48 -16.22
C GLU A 139 7.54 -15.36 -16.42
#